data_AF-A0A1V4U4S8-F1
#
_entry.id   AF-A0A1V4U4S8-F1
#
_cell.length_a   1.000
_cell.length_b   1.000
_cell.length_c   1.000
_cell.angle_alpha   90.00
_cell.angle_beta   90.00
_cell.angle_gamma   90.00
#
_symmetry.space_group_name_H-M   'P 1'
#
loop_
_entity.id
_entity.type
_entity.pdbx_description
1 polymer ?
#
loop_
_entity_poly.entity_id
_entity_poly.type
_entity_poly.pdbx_seq_one_letter_code
_entity_poly.pdbx_strand_id
1 'polypeptide(L)'
;MLSARQEKNDRTFRGSPQDADRLMKFFQRPLFLSLTIGIPFCIFKLLFGMVAIQVVTFPYHGALAAFGWVVVLWAGADLVMNSGRAVLDLAGRPAPFEYCTLAQMGACLHIPLVFLALDTLLSFVIICLMLWTGWITLLSPFESYLWYAATTLNLISLSLVMLYNEVRKVRPAS
;
A
#
# COMPACT_ATOMS: atom_id res chain seq x y z
N MET A 1 -14.62 25.33 50.11
CA MET A 1 -14.61 23.87 49.80
C MET A 1 -14.73 23.58 48.30
N LEU A 2 -14.07 24.34 47.40
CA LEU A 2 -14.19 24.13 45.95
C LEU A 2 -12.87 24.28 45.16
N SER A 3 -11.71 24.38 45.83
CA SER A 3 -10.44 24.66 45.14
C SER A 3 -9.49 23.47 45.01
N ALA A 4 -9.88 22.26 45.43
CA ALA A 4 -8.99 21.09 45.46
C ALA A 4 -9.34 20.00 44.42
N ARG A 5 -10.33 20.24 43.54
CA ARG A 5 -10.83 19.23 42.60
C ARG A 5 -10.35 19.40 41.15
N GLN A 6 -9.59 20.47 40.86
CA GLN A 6 -9.24 20.84 39.48
C GLN A 6 -7.83 20.41 39.04
N GLU A 7 -7.00 19.88 39.94
CA GLU A 7 -5.61 19.54 39.61
C GLU A 7 -5.42 18.09 39.12
N LYS A 8 -6.48 17.27 39.10
CA LYS A 8 -6.34 15.83 38.87
C LYS A 8 -6.71 15.35 37.47
N ASN A 9 -7.12 16.23 36.56
CA ASN A 9 -7.59 15.83 35.23
C ASN A 9 -6.70 16.29 34.06
N ASP A 10 -5.58 16.94 34.34
CA ASP A 10 -4.61 17.36 33.34
C ASP A 10 -3.36 16.47 33.33
N ARG A 11 -3.57 15.15 33.42
CA ARG A 11 -2.61 14.21 32.84
C ARG A 11 -2.82 14.20 31.32
N THR A 12 -2.62 15.37 30.73
CA THR A 12 -2.39 15.51 29.31
C THR A 12 -1.27 14.55 28.97
N PHE A 13 -1.58 13.54 28.17
CA PHE A 13 -0.61 12.66 27.54
C PHE A 13 0.29 13.54 26.66
N ARG A 14 1.28 14.21 27.27
CA ARG A 14 2.39 14.84 26.56
C ARG A 14 3.24 13.69 26.05
N GLY A 15 2.84 13.12 24.92
CA GLY A 15 3.77 12.33 24.12
C GLY A 15 5.00 13.20 23.87
N SER A 16 6.18 12.69 24.23
CA SER A 16 7.42 13.44 24.06
C SER A 16 7.61 13.76 22.57
N PRO A 17 8.14 14.94 22.19
CA PRO A 17 8.54 15.22 20.82
C PRO A 17 9.41 14.11 20.21
N GLN A 18 10.20 13.41 21.03
CA GLN A 18 11.02 12.28 20.62
C GLN A 18 10.22 11.03 20.20
N ASP A 19 9.03 10.80 20.76
CA ASP A 19 8.20 9.64 20.41
C ASP A 19 7.49 9.86 19.07
N ALA A 20 7.07 11.10 18.80
CA ALA A 20 6.51 11.51 17.52
C ALA A 20 7.55 11.36 16.38
N ASP A 21 8.79 11.80 16.59
CA ASP A 21 9.85 11.66 15.58
C ASP A 21 10.20 10.20 15.29
N ARG A 22 10.14 9.31 16.29
CA ARG A 22 10.33 7.86 16.10
C ARG A 22 9.20 7.22 15.28
N LEU A 23 7.95 7.60 15.55
CA LEU A 23 6.79 7.10 14.80
C LEU A 23 6.79 7.59 13.35
N MET A 24 7.19 8.84 13.09
CA MET A 24 7.33 9.35 11.73
C MET A 24 8.40 8.58 10.96
N LYS A 25 9.57 8.35 11.58
CA LYS A 25 10.63 7.52 10.99
C LYS A 25 10.15 6.09 10.72
N PHE A 26 9.27 5.55 11.57
CA PHE A 26 8.68 4.24 11.36
C PHE A 26 7.72 4.21 10.16
N PHE A 27 6.79 5.17 10.05
CA PHE A 27 5.84 5.24 8.94
C PHE A 27 6.48 5.59 7.58
N GLN A 28 7.58 6.34 7.61
CA GLN A 28 8.37 6.65 6.42
C GLN A 28 9.41 5.58 6.10
N ARG A 29 9.54 4.55 6.96
CA ARG A 29 10.52 3.50 6.74
C ARG A 29 10.16 2.76 5.44
N PRO A 30 11.12 2.56 4.52
CA PRO A 30 10.90 1.81 3.29
C PRO A 30 10.26 0.43 3.53
N LEU A 31 10.64 -0.24 4.62
CA LEU A 31 10.02 -1.49 5.06
C LEU A 31 8.51 -1.33 5.32
N PHE A 32 8.09 -0.32 6.09
CA PHE A 32 6.68 -0.10 6.40
C PHE A 32 5.88 0.18 5.12
N LEU A 33 6.38 1.10 4.29
CA LEU A 33 5.74 1.47 3.02
C LEU A 33 5.64 0.27 2.06
N SER A 34 6.69 -0.52 1.91
CA SER A 34 6.64 -1.73 1.07
C SER A 34 5.69 -2.79 1.62
N LEU A 35 5.69 -3.05 2.93
CA LEU A 35 4.83 -4.10 3.51
C LEU A 35 3.35 -3.69 3.55
N THR A 36 3.05 -2.41 3.72
CA THR A 36 1.68 -1.94 3.97
C THR A 36 1.02 -1.23 2.80
N ILE A 37 1.81 -0.78 1.83
CA ILE A 37 1.29 -0.10 0.63
C ILE A 37 1.71 -0.89 -0.62
N GLY A 38 3.00 -1.13 -0.80
CA GLY A 38 3.54 -1.77 -2.00
C GLY A 38 3.04 -3.21 -2.22
N ILE A 39 3.26 -4.10 -1.26
CA ILE A 39 2.86 -5.51 -1.34
C ILE A 39 1.34 -5.65 -1.50
N PRO A 40 0.49 -4.92 -0.74
CA PRO A 40 -0.95 -4.94 -0.99
C PRO A 40 -1.35 -4.57 -2.42
N PHE A 41 -0.76 -3.52 -3.01
CA PHE A 41 -1.02 -3.18 -4.41
C PHE A 41 -0.58 -4.28 -5.38
N CYS A 42 0.55 -4.95 -5.12
CA CYS A 42 0.97 -6.10 -5.90
C CYS A 42 -0.02 -7.26 -5.80
N ILE A 43 -0.54 -7.55 -4.60
CA ILE A 43 -1.54 -8.59 -4.37
C ILE A 43 -2.82 -8.30 -5.15
N PHE A 44 -3.34 -7.06 -5.12
CA PHE A 44 -4.53 -6.71 -5.89
C PHE A 44 -4.35 -6.92 -7.39
N LYS A 45 -3.21 -6.49 -7.96
CA LYS A 45 -2.88 -6.71 -9.37
C LYS A 45 -2.83 -8.21 -9.70
N LEU A 46 -2.14 -8.99 -8.86
CA LEU A 46 -1.97 -10.42 -9.07
C LEU A 46 -3.31 -11.17 -9.04
N LEU A 47 -4.13 -10.93 -8.02
CA LEU A 47 -5.44 -11.57 -7.88
C LEU A 47 -6.38 -11.19 -9.04
N PHE A 48 -6.38 -9.91 -9.44
CA PHE A 48 -7.16 -9.48 -10.60
C PHE A 48 -6.69 -10.15 -11.89
N GLY A 49 -5.38 -10.22 -12.13
CA GLY A 49 -4.82 -10.89 -13.31
C GLY A 49 -5.19 -12.38 -13.35
N MET A 50 -5.12 -13.07 -12.21
CA MET A 50 -5.53 -14.47 -12.09
C MET A 50 -7.02 -14.66 -12.41
N VAL A 51 -7.90 -13.82 -11.86
CA VAL A 51 -9.34 -13.88 -12.15
C VAL A 51 -9.61 -13.54 -13.62
N ALA A 52 -8.93 -12.55 -14.20
CA ALA A 52 -9.07 -12.20 -15.61
C ALA A 52 -8.72 -13.38 -16.55
N ILE A 53 -7.73 -14.19 -16.19
CA ILE A 53 -7.39 -15.43 -16.91
C ILE A 53 -8.50 -16.48 -16.75
N GLN A 54 -9.06 -16.63 -15.55
CA GLN A 54 -10.08 -17.65 -15.24
C GLN A 54 -11.46 -17.37 -15.85
N VAL A 55 -11.84 -16.11 -16.00
CA VAL A 55 -13.15 -15.70 -16.55
C VAL A 55 -13.31 -16.05 -18.05
N VAL A 56 -12.27 -16.58 -18.70
CA VAL A 56 -12.31 -17.04 -20.09
C VAL A 56 -12.96 -18.42 -20.22
N THR A 57 -14.29 -18.45 -20.16
CA THR A 57 -15.14 -19.60 -20.55
C THR A 57 -15.88 -19.37 -21.89
N PHE A 58 -15.42 -18.44 -22.74
CA PHE A 58 -16.06 -18.15 -24.04
C PHE A 58 -15.06 -17.88 -25.19
N PRO A 59 -15.43 -18.20 -26.45
CA PRO A 59 -14.50 -18.36 -27.57
C PRO A 59 -13.84 -17.08 -28.13
N TYR A 60 -14.16 -15.88 -27.62
CA TYR A 60 -13.67 -14.58 -28.16
C TYR A 60 -12.82 -13.76 -27.16
N HIS A 61 -12.29 -14.36 -26.09
CA HIS A 61 -11.61 -13.65 -25.00
C HIS A 61 -10.11 -13.94 -24.83
N GLY A 62 -9.42 -14.40 -25.88
CA GLY A 62 -7.95 -14.55 -25.85
C GLY A 62 -7.21 -13.26 -25.46
N ALA A 63 -7.75 -12.10 -25.84
CA ALA A 63 -7.21 -10.80 -25.43
C ALA A 63 -7.29 -10.54 -23.92
N LEU A 64 -8.35 -11.01 -23.25
CA LEU A 64 -8.53 -10.83 -21.80
C LEU A 64 -7.56 -11.74 -21.03
N ALA A 65 -7.39 -12.99 -21.46
CA ALA A 65 -6.39 -13.88 -20.88
C ALA A 65 -4.96 -13.33 -21.08
N ALA A 66 -4.64 -12.84 -22.29
CA ALA A 66 -3.36 -12.20 -22.56
C ALA A 66 -3.12 -10.98 -21.67
N PHE A 67 -4.14 -10.12 -21.52
CA PHE A 67 -4.09 -8.99 -20.60
C PHE A 67 -3.89 -9.44 -19.15
N GLY A 68 -4.61 -10.46 -18.70
CA GLY A 68 -4.45 -11.04 -17.36
C GLY A 68 -3.02 -11.51 -17.11
N TRP A 69 -2.41 -12.22 -18.06
CA TRP A 69 -1.00 -12.62 -17.98
C TRP A 69 -0.03 -11.44 -17.90
N VAL A 70 -0.25 -10.39 -18.70
CA VAL A 70 0.54 -9.16 -18.61
C VAL A 70 0.45 -8.55 -17.21
N VAL A 71 -0.75 -8.48 -16.63
CA VAL A 71 -0.95 -7.95 -15.27
C VAL A 71 -0.31 -8.84 -14.22
N VAL A 72 -0.37 -10.17 -14.34
CA VAL A 72 0.30 -11.10 -13.41
C VAL A 72 1.81 -10.92 -13.45
N LEU A 73 2.42 -10.84 -14.65
CA LEU A 73 3.86 -10.61 -14.80
C LEU A 73 4.28 -9.25 -14.23
N TRP A 74 3.49 -8.21 -14.50
CA TRP A 74 3.69 -6.87 -13.95
C TRP A 74 3.64 -6.87 -12.41
N ALA A 75 2.60 -7.49 -11.83
CA ALA A 75 2.45 -7.65 -10.40
C ALA A 75 3.62 -8.43 -9.77
N GLY A 76 4.08 -9.48 -10.44
CA GLY A 76 5.23 -10.27 -10.01
C GLY A 76 6.52 -9.45 -9.96
N ALA A 77 6.78 -8.64 -10.99
CA ALA A 77 7.94 -7.75 -11.01
C ALA A 77 7.87 -6.70 -9.89
N ASP A 78 6.72 -6.06 -9.70
CA ASP A 78 6.50 -5.10 -8.61
C ASP A 78 6.64 -5.74 -7.22
N LEU A 79 6.20 -7.00 -7.07
CA LEU A 79 6.31 -7.75 -5.82
C LEU A 79 7.78 -8.05 -5.49
N VAL A 80 8.59 -8.45 -6.48
CA VAL A 80 10.03 -8.65 -6.32
C VAL A 80 10.71 -7.36 -5.92
N MET A 81 10.37 -6.23 -6.56
CA MET A 81 10.91 -4.92 -6.20
C MET A 81 10.55 -4.51 -4.76
N ASN A 82 9.27 -4.59 -4.38
CA ASN A 82 8.84 -4.24 -3.02
C ASN A 82 9.44 -5.16 -1.95
N SER A 83 9.51 -6.46 -2.23
CA SER A 83 10.12 -7.42 -1.31
C SER A 83 11.63 -7.20 -1.20
N GLY A 84 12.31 -6.96 -2.33
CA GLY A 84 13.73 -6.63 -2.35
C GLY A 84 14.04 -5.36 -1.56
N ARG A 85 13.21 -4.32 -1.68
CA ARG A 85 13.35 -3.10 -0.88
C ARG A 85 13.18 -3.38 0.61
N ALA A 86 12.16 -4.15 0.99
CA ALA A 86 11.93 -4.54 2.38
C ALA A 86 13.14 -5.32 2.95
N VAL A 87 13.70 -6.27 2.19
CA VAL A 87 14.88 -7.06 2.60
C VAL A 87 16.13 -6.20 2.69
N LEU A 88 16.38 -5.31 1.72
CA LEU A 88 17.52 -4.41 1.75
C LEU A 88 17.44 -3.44 2.93
N ASP A 89 16.26 -2.91 3.22
CA ASP A 89 16.03 -2.04 4.37
C ASP A 89 16.21 -2.78 5.71
N LEU A 90 15.84 -4.06 5.78
CA LEU A 90 16.18 -4.93 6.93
C LEU A 90 17.68 -5.17 7.05
N ALA A 91 18.40 -5.26 5.94
CA ALA A 91 19.86 -5.37 5.90
C ALA A 91 20.59 -4.02 6.10
N GLY A 92 19.86 -2.93 6.35
CA GLY A 92 20.42 -1.58 6.52
C GLY A 92 21.00 -0.98 5.25
N ARG A 93 20.61 -1.48 4.07
CA ARG A 93 21.08 -1.00 2.76
C ARG A 93 19.97 -0.25 2.02
N PRO A 94 20.28 0.89 1.36
CA PRO A 94 19.33 1.54 0.49
C PRO A 94 19.08 0.70 -0.77
N ALA A 95 17.84 0.67 -1.26
CA ALA A 95 17.50 -0.02 -2.50
C ALA A 95 17.92 0.84 -3.72
N PRO A 96 18.60 0.25 -4.74
CA PRO A 96 19.08 0.99 -5.92
C PRO A 96 18.03 1.15 -7.04
N PHE A 97 16.78 0.78 -6.78
CA PHE A 97 15.66 0.81 -7.73
C PHE A 97 14.47 1.55 -7.11
N GLU A 98 13.36 1.72 -7.85
CA GLU A 98 12.12 2.42 -7.43
C GLU A 98 11.10 1.50 -6.73
N TYR A 99 9.95 2.03 -6.28
CA TYR A 99 8.94 1.22 -5.55
C TYR A 99 8.16 0.25 -6.45
N CYS A 100 8.06 0.53 -7.75
CA CYS A 100 7.39 -0.31 -8.73
C CYS A 100 8.03 -0.13 -10.11
N THR A 101 7.74 -1.06 -11.01
CA THR A 101 8.25 -1.06 -12.39
C THR A 101 7.87 0.19 -13.17
N LEU A 102 6.64 0.71 -12.99
CA LEU A 102 6.24 1.97 -13.61
C LEU A 102 7.06 3.15 -13.08
N ALA A 103 7.26 3.24 -11.76
CA ALA A 103 8.12 4.27 -11.18
C ALA A 103 9.56 4.14 -11.69
N GLN A 104 10.07 2.92 -11.89
CA GLN A 104 11.37 2.67 -12.49
C GLN A 104 11.46 3.18 -13.93
N MET A 105 10.40 3.01 -14.73
CA MET A 105 10.30 3.62 -16.06
C MET A 105 10.25 5.14 -15.99
N GLY A 106 9.50 5.70 -15.03
CA GLY A 106 9.44 7.13 -14.76
C GLY A 106 10.79 7.72 -14.35
N ALA A 107 11.63 6.95 -13.64
CA ALA A 107 12.99 7.36 -13.29
C ALA A 107 13.87 7.54 -14.53
N CYS A 108 13.72 6.70 -15.56
CA CYS A 108 14.40 6.89 -16.85
C CYS A 108 13.98 8.21 -17.54
N LEU A 109 12.77 8.69 -17.25
CA LEU A 109 12.23 9.96 -17.76
C LEU A 109 12.39 11.13 -16.77
N HIS A 110 13.10 10.93 -15.65
CA HIS A 110 13.28 11.92 -14.57
C HIS A 110 11.98 12.38 -13.88
N ILE A 111 10.89 11.61 -13.99
CA ILE A 111 9.59 11.88 -13.35
C ILE A 111 9.00 10.66 -12.60
N PRO A 112 9.78 9.99 -11.72
CA PRO A 112 9.36 8.74 -11.07
C PRO A 112 8.08 8.88 -10.21
N LEU A 113 7.88 10.04 -9.56
CA LEU A 113 6.71 10.28 -8.71
C LEU A 113 5.39 10.29 -9.49
N VAL A 114 5.39 10.76 -10.74
CA VAL A 114 4.19 10.77 -11.59
C VAL A 114 3.80 9.33 -11.95
N PHE A 115 4.79 8.51 -12.30
CA PHE A 115 4.55 7.11 -12.63
C PHE A 115 4.17 6.27 -11.41
N LEU A 116 4.67 6.62 -10.22
CA LEU A 116 4.22 6.02 -8.97
C LEU A 116 2.74 6.36 -8.67
N ALA A 117 2.32 7.60 -8.92
CA ALA A 117 0.93 8.01 -8.78
C ALA A 117 0.03 7.29 -9.81
N LEU A 118 0.53 7.09 -11.05
CA LEU A 118 -0.16 6.31 -12.07
C LEU A 118 -0.33 4.85 -11.66
N ASP A 119 0.72 4.21 -11.13
CA ASP A 119 0.67 2.83 -10.62
C ASP A 119 -0.37 2.67 -9.50
N THR A 120 -0.40 3.65 -8.61
CA THR A 120 -1.37 3.73 -7.51
C THR A 120 -2.80 3.88 -8.06
N LEU A 121 -3.01 4.77 -9.04
CA LEU A 121 -4.29 4.95 -9.71
C LEU A 121 -4.77 3.66 -10.38
N LEU A 122 -3.90 2.99 -11.14
CA LEU A 122 -4.22 1.72 -11.80
C LEU A 122 -4.58 0.63 -10.78
N SER A 123 -3.89 0.58 -9.65
CA SER A 123 -4.21 -0.35 -8.56
C SER A 123 -5.59 -0.07 -7.97
N PHE A 124 -5.97 1.19 -7.76
CA PHE A 124 -7.32 1.54 -7.31
C PHE A 124 -8.40 1.21 -8.36
N VAL A 125 -8.12 1.41 -9.65
CA VAL A 125 -9.03 0.98 -10.72
C VAL A 125 -9.24 -0.53 -10.68
N ILE A 126 -8.18 -1.31 -10.50
CA ILE A 126 -8.27 -2.77 -10.34
C ILE A 126 -9.15 -3.14 -9.15
N ILE A 127 -8.96 -2.49 -8.00
CA ILE A 127 -9.80 -2.72 -6.80
C ILE A 127 -11.27 -2.42 -7.11
N CYS A 128 -11.56 -1.27 -7.71
CA CYS A 128 -12.91 -0.88 -8.08
C CYS A 128 -13.55 -1.88 -9.06
N LEU A 129 -12.81 -2.34 -10.07
CA LEU A 129 -13.31 -3.33 -11.03
C LEU A 129 -13.63 -4.64 -10.33
N MET A 130 -12.72 -5.17 -9.52
CA MET A 130 -12.93 -6.42 -8.76
C MET A 130 -14.19 -6.39 -7.88
N LEU A 131 -14.46 -5.25 -7.27
CA LEU A 131 -15.65 -5.05 -6.42
C LEU A 131 -16.91 -4.86 -7.26
N TRP A 132 -16.87 -4.01 -8.30
CA TRP A 132 -18.04 -3.64 -9.09
C TRP A 132 -18.54 -4.78 -9.97
N THR A 133 -17.63 -5.57 -10.56
CA THR A 133 -18.00 -6.71 -11.42
C THR A 133 -18.36 -7.95 -10.61
N GLY A 134 -18.17 -7.93 -9.28
CA GLY A 134 -18.35 -9.09 -8.42
C GLY A 134 -17.26 -10.16 -8.55
N TRP A 135 -16.17 -9.88 -9.29
CA TRP A 135 -15.06 -10.81 -9.50
C TRP A 135 -14.35 -11.21 -8.22
N ILE A 136 -14.48 -10.43 -7.15
CA ILE A 136 -14.05 -10.81 -5.80
C ILE A 136 -14.63 -12.16 -5.33
N THR A 137 -15.82 -12.55 -5.81
CA THR A 137 -16.47 -13.82 -5.45
C THR A 137 -15.88 -15.04 -6.16
N LEU A 138 -15.06 -14.82 -7.20
CA LEU A 138 -14.38 -15.88 -7.95
C LEU A 138 -13.06 -16.30 -7.29
N LEU A 139 -12.60 -15.54 -6.30
CA LEU A 139 -11.39 -15.86 -5.56
C LEU A 139 -11.60 -17.15 -4.75
N SER A 140 -10.60 -18.02 -4.76
CA SER A 140 -10.52 -19.14 -3.84
C SER A 140 -10.42 -18.65 -2.38
N PRO A 141 -10.72 -19.50 -1.37
CA PRO A 141 -10.65 -19.08 0.03
C PRO A 141 -9.30 -18.46 0.42
N PHE A 142 -8.20 -19.02 -0.06
CA PHE A 142 -6.86 -18.51 0.19
C PHE A 142 -6.64 -17.12 -0.44
N GLU A 143 -7.07 -16.95 -1.69
CA GLU A 143 -6.98 -15.67 -2.39
C GLU A 143 -7.87 -14.59 -1.75
N SER A 144 -9.05 -14.97 -1.26
CA SER A 144 -9.92 -14.06 -0.50
C SER A 144 -9.25 -13.61 0.80
N TYR A 145 -8.61 -14.51 1.55
CA TYR A 145 -7.85 -14.11 2.74
C TYR A 145 -6.71 -13.14 2.41
N LEU A 146 -5.97 -13.40 1.32
CA LEU A 146 -4.94 -12.47 0.84
C LEU A 146 -5.52 -11.12 0.46
N TRP A 147 -6.64 -11.09 -0.26
CA TRP A 147 -7.35 -9.87 -0.61
C TRP A 147 -7.73 -9.07 0.64
N TYR A 148 -8.39 -9.71 1.61
CA TYR A 148 -8.82 -9.04 2.84
C TYR A 148 -7.64 -8.55 3.65
N ALA A 149 -6.58 -9.34 3.81
CA ALA A 149 -5.37 -8.93 4.50
C ALA A 149 -4.71 -7.73 3.81
N ALA A 150 -4.59 -7.75 2.47
CA ALA A 150 -4.05 -6.65 1.68
C ALA A 150 -4.91 -5.38 1.84
N THR A 151 -6.24 -5.49 1.76
CA THR A 151 -7.15 -4.36 1.97
C THR A 151 -7.02 -3.78 3.37
N THR A 152 -6.99 -4.62 4.39
CA THR A 152 -6.82 -4.19 5.78
C THR A 152 -5.49 -3.46 5.98
N LEU A 153 -4.38 -4.05 5.53
CA LEU A 153 -3.06 -3.44 5.64
C LEU A 153 -2.99 -2.11 4.90
N ASN A 154 -3.50 -2.04 3.67
CA ASN A 154 -3.46 -0.83 2.85
C ASN A 154 -4.29 0.30 3.44
N LEU A 155 -5.57 0.06 3.72
CA LEU A 155 -6.49 1.12 4.17
C LEU A 155 -6.17 1.60 5.58
N ILE A 156 -5.86 0.69 6.50
CA ILE A 156 -5.51 1.07 7.87
C ILE A 156 -4.20 1.86 7.86
N SER A 157 -3.19 1.42 7.12
CA SER A 157 -1.89 2.11 7.12
C SER A 157 -1.97 3.49 6.49
N LEU A 158 -2.68 3.65 5.37
CA LEU A 158 -2.94 4.96 4.78
C LEU A 158 -3.69 5.88 5.75
N SER A 159 -4.73 5.36 6.41
CA SER A 159 -5.53 6.11 7.37
C SER A 159 -4.72 6.53 8.61
N LEU A 160 -3.85 5.65 9.12
CA LEU A 160 -2.96 5.94 10.24
C LEU A 160 -1.95 7.03 9.88
N VAL A 161 -1.31 6.92 8.70
CA VAL A 161 -0.36 7.92 8.21
C VAL A 161 -1.04 9.28 8.03
N MET A 162 -2.24 9.30 7.43
CA MET A 162 -3.02 10.53 7.28
C MET A 162 -3.41 11.14 8.62
N LEU A 163 -3.99 10.35 9.53
CA LEU A 163 -4.40 10.81 10.86
C LEU A 163 -3.21 11.38 11.63
N TYR A 164 -2.08 10.69 11.58
CA TYR A 164 -0.85 11.14 12.22
C TYR A 164 -0.37 12.49 11.68
N ASN A 165 -0.35 12.65 10.35
CA ASN A 165 0.05 13.90 9.72
C ASN A 165 -0.87 15.07 10.10
N GLU A 166 -2.18 14.85 10.17
CA GLU A 166 -3.13 15.90 10.57
C GLU A 166 -3.02 16.27 12.06
N VAL A 167 -2.89 15.28 12.95
CA VAL A 167 -2.69 15.54 14.39
C VAL A 167 -1.44 16.40 14.62
N ARG A 168 -0.36 16.16 13.87
CA ARG A 168 0.87 16.96 13.95
C ARG A 168 0.67 18.38 13.45
N LYS A 169 -0.04 18.57 12.34
CA LYS A 169 -0.32 19.91 11.78
C LYS A 169 -1.06 20.79 12.79
N VAL A 170 -1.96 20.21 13.58
CA VAL A 170 -2.71 20.91 14.63
C VAL A 170 -1.89 21.10 15.92
N ARG A 171 -0.94 20.21 16.21
CA ARG A 171 -0.04 20.31 17.37
C ARG A 171 1.41 20.54 16.93
N PRO A 172 1.76 21.70 16.33
CA PRO A 172 3.15 22.02 16.10
C PRO A 172 3.85 22.07 17.46
N ALA A 173 4.89 21.23 17.63
CA ALA A 173 5.71 21.22 18.83
C ALA A 173 6.22 22.65 19.06
N SER A 174 5.74 23.27 20.15
CA SER A 174 6.24 24.54 20.65
C SER A 174 7.52 24.31 21.44
#